data_AF-A0A8B9J452-F1
#
_entry.id   AF-A0A8B9J452-F1
#
_cell.length_a   1.000
_cell.length_b   1.000
_cell.length_c   1.000
_cell.angle_alpha   90.00
_cell.angle_beta   90.00
_cell.angle_gamma   90.00
#
_symmetry.space_group_name_H-M   'P 1'
#
loop_
_entity.id
_entity.type
_entity.pdbx_description
1 polymer ?
#
loop_
_entity_poly.entity_id
_entity_poly.type
_entity_poly.pdbx_seq_one_letter_code
_entity_poly.pdbx_strand_id
1 'polypeptide(L)'
;MSLVLIYNTKHFKIMKKHSLLEGDAPPALSRLCVECVCGNLPVLCRVCGEDGSLRFCWCPVLPQELSDLLINTMAQQGVLDDRTVGVFRSTECLRLKRVCIRSCRLSAHSFSQALCSHRLQELNMSHLQGDITVSDVLQGILSNQHCRQSLQRLALTGLDLLSSSSDGRLRFSSLRALRTLGLAWTRLDDAMLEDICSLPLLDSLDISGTAVTDLTPLLNLQSHLRSLTAHGLHHLDMSTTSLLSILSKLDQLRHLDISNDRLDTDSECPVRNDLNAHMIHIMLYNAL
;
A
#
# COMPACT_ATOMS: atom_id res chain seq x y z
N MET A 1 -10.20 21.97 -12.35
CA MET A 1 -9.09 22.45 -13.20
C MET A 1 -8.82 21.37 -14.24
N SER A 2 -9.07 21.65 -15.52
CA SER A 2 -8.87 20.67 -16.60
C SER A 2 -7.78 21.20 -17.54
N LEU A 3 -6.65 20.49 -17.59
CA LEU A 3 -5.53 20.73 -18.52
C LEU A 3 -5.83 20.01 -19.83
N VAL A 4 -5.87 20.73 -20.96
CA VAL A 4 -5.96 20.13 -22.29
C VAL A 4 -4.53 19.98 -22.84
N LEU A 5 -4.10 18.75 -23.12
CA LEU A 5 -2.92 18.48 -23.94
C LEU A 5 -3.37 18.39 -25.40
N ILE A 6 -2.97 19.36 -26.23
CA ILE A 6 -3.10 19.25 -27.69
C ILE A 6 -1.69 19.15 -28.28
N TYR A 7 -1.48 18.09 -29.04
CA TYR A 7 -0.24 17.77 -29.74
C TYR A 7 -0.14 18.66 -31.00
N ASN A 8 0.85 19.54 -31.08
CA ASN A 8 1.25 20.13 -32.37
C ASN A 8 2.75 20.42 -32.37
N THR A 9 3.42 20.01 -33.44
CA THR A 9 4.81 19.54 -33.49
C THR A 9 5.92 20.58 -33.29
N LYS A 10 5.65 21.82 -32.83
CA LYS A 10 6.74 22.82 -32.65
C LYS A 10 6.69 23.77 -31.44
N HIS A 11 5.61 23.91 -30.67
CA HIS A 11 5.63 24.80 -29.50
C HIS A 11 4.66 24.34 -28.41
N PHE A 12 5.19 24.04 -27.21
CA PHE A 12 4.38 23.68 -26.03
C PHE A 12 3.76 24.95 -25.43
N LYS A 13 2.42 25.05 -25.39
CA LYS A 13 1.73 26.18 -24.76
C LYS A 13 0.52 25.70 -23.97
N ILE A 14 0.54 25.93 -22.65
CA ILE A 14 -0.58 25.61 -21.74
C ILE A 14 -1.57 26.77 -21.80
N MET A 15 -2.83 26.53 -22.22
CA MET A 15 -3.90 27.54 -22.19
C MET A 15 -5.19 26.99 -21.57
N LYS A 16 -5.88 27.85 -20.79
CA LYS A 16 -7.19 27.60 -20.14
C LYS A 16 -8.32 27.57 -21.17
N LYS A 17 -9.31 26.68 -21.02
CA LYS A 17 -10.59 26.78 -21.75
C LYS A 17 -11.81 26.72 -20.82
N HIS A 18 -12.76 27.60 -21.10
CA HIS A 18 -14.06 27.77 -20.44
C HIS A 18 -15.07 26.70 -20.88
N SER A 19 -15.85 26.23 -19.89
CA SER A 19 -17.19 25.59 -19.87
C SER A 19 -17.81 25.06 -21.16
N LEU A 20 -18.39 23.84 -21.11
CA LEU A 20 -19.76 23.51 -21.54
C LEU A 20 -20.15 22.04 -21.20
N LEU A 21 -21.20 21.91 -20.36
CA LEU A 21 -22.36 21.00 -20.26
C LEU A 21 -22.30 19.45 -20.38
N GLU A 22 -23.22 18.84 -19.61
CA GLU A 22 -23.40 17.46 -19.15
C GLU A 22 -23.94 16.43 -20.17
N GLY A 23 -23.64 15.15 -19.91
CA GLY A 23 -24.23 13.96 -20.52
C GLY A 23 -23.16 12.88 -20.73
N ASP A 24 -23.18 11.81 -19.92
CA ASP A 24 -22.12 10.77 -19.79
C ASP A 24 -20.72 11.37 -19.64
N ALA A 25 -20.32 11.67 -18.40
CA ALA A 25 -19.08 12.38 -18.14
C ALA A 25 -17.89 11.67 -18.83
N PRO A 26 -17.29 12.26 -19.90
CA PRO A 26 -16.10 11.68 -20.50
C PRO A 26 -15.03 11.55 -19.40
N PRO A 27 -14.11 10.56 -19.49
CA PRO A 27 -13.04 10.45 -18.51
C PRO A 27 -12.42 11.83 -18.33
N ALA A 28 -12.36 12.31 -17.08
CA ALA A 28 -11.91 13.66 -16.79
C ALA A 28 -10.65 13.94 -17.60
N LEU A 29 -10.59 15.06 -18.32
CA LEU A 29 -9.55 15.34 -19.32
C LEU A 29 -8.11 15.04 -18.85
N SER A 30 -7.84 15.16 -17.55
CA SER A 30 -6.59 14.74 -16.91
C SER A 30 -6.26 13.25 -17.09
N ARG A 31 -7.24 12.35 -16.99
CA ARG A 31 -7.09 10.91 -17.26
C ARG A 31 -6.71 10.66 -18.71
N LEU A 32 -7.48 11.19 -19.67
CA LEU A 32 -7.16 11.05 -21.09
C LEU A 32 -5.76 11.58 -21.43
N CYS A 33 -5.39 12.72 -20.84
CA CYS A 33 -4.05 13.30 -20.99
C CYS A 33 -2.96 12.37 -20.43
N VAL A 34 -3.16 11.80 -19.24
CA VAL A 34 -2.22 10.88 -18.61
C VAL A 34 -2.12 9.57 -19.41
N GLU A 35 -3.24 9.00 -19.86
CA GLU A 35 -3.26 7.80 -20.71
C GLU A 35 -2.50 8.03 -22.02
N CYS A 36 -2.65 9.22 -22.63
CA CYS A 36 -1.88 9.62 -23.80
C CYS A 36 -0.37 9.69 -23.48
N VAL A 37 0.02 10.25 -22.32
CA VAL A 37 1.42 10.26 -21.88
C VAL A 37 1.95 8.83 -21.72
N CYS A 38 1.21 7.94 -21.05
CA CYS A 38 1.59 6.54 -20.87
C CYS A 38 1.86 5.82 -22.20
N GLY A 39 0.97 6.01 -23.19
CA GLY A 39 1.12 5.41 -24.52
C GLY A 39 2.27 5.99 -25.36
N ASN A 40 2.80 7.16 -24.98
CA ASN A 40 3.83 7.87 -25.74
C ASN A 40 5.16 8.01 -24.97
N LEU A 41 5.35 7.27 -23.86
CA LEU A 41 6.62 7.30 -23.09
C LEU A 41 7.88 7.09 -23.95
N PRO A 42 7.93 6.18 -24.94
CA PRO A 42 9.13 6.00 -25.78
C PRO A 42 9.52 7.24 -26.60
N VAL A 43 8.56 8.13 -26.91
CA VAL A 43 8.79 9.36 -27.68
C VAL A 43 9.05 10.54 -26.75
N LEU A 44 8.37 10.58 -25.60
CA LEU A 44 8.47 11.67 -24.62
C LEU A 44 9.71 11.55 -23.72
N CYS A 45 10.30 10.37 -23.62
CA CYS A 45 11.44 10.09 -22.76
C CYS A 45 12.69 9.76 -23.57
N ARG A 46 13.84 10.07 -22.95
CA ARG A 46 15.15 9.56 -23.34
C ARG A 46 15.55 8.44 -22.39
N VAL A 47 16.34 7.50 -22.89
CA VAL A 47 16.96 6.45 -22.08
C VAL A 47 18.22 7.01 -21.41
N CYS A 48 18.34 6.83 -20.09
CA CYS A 48 19.54 7.16 -19.34
C CYS A 48 20.64 6.13 -19.64
N GLY A 49 21.82 6.59 -20.06
CA GLY A 49 22.91 5.70 -20.45
C GLY A 49 23.57 4.94 -19.30
N GLU A 50 23.34 5.35 -18.05
CA GLU A 50 23.95 4.73 -16.87
C GLU A 50 23.24 3.44 -16.45
N ASP A 51 21.91 3.41 -16.57
CA ASP A 51 21.09 2.32 -16.00
C ASP A 51 19.88 1.93 -16.86
N GLY A 52 19.74 2.50 -18.06
CA GLY A 52 18.64 2.18 -18.98
C GLY A 52 17.27 2.72 -18.58
N SER A 53 17.19 3.52 -17.51
CA SER A 53 15.94 4.13 -17.02
C SER A 53 15.43 5.22 -17.96
N LEU A 54 14.11 5.37 -18.07
CA LEU A 54 13.49 6.44 -18.83
C LEU A 54 13.48 7.75 -18.03
N ARG A 55 13.77 8.86 -18.69
CA ARG A 55 13.59 10.21 -18.16
C ARG A 55 12.91 11.08 -19.21
N PHE A 56 11.93 11.89 -18.81
CA PHE A 56 11.30 12.84 -19.73
C PHE A 56 12.34 13.77 -20.37
N CYS A 57 12.24 13.96 -21.69
CA CYS A 57 13.08 14.91 -22.43
C CYS A 57 12.81 16.35 -21.98
N TRP A 58 11.55 16.65 -21.68
CA TRP A 58 11.10 17.89 -21.08
C TRP A 58 9.92 17.57 -20.17
N CYS A 59 9.99 17.98 -18.91
CA CYS A 59 8.94 17.77 -17.92
C CYS A 59 8.62 19.11 -17.26
N PRO A 60 7.39 19.64 -17.40
CA PRO A 60 6.97 20.76 -16.56
C PRO A 60 6.82 20.27 -15.12
N VAL A 61 6.76 21.19 -14.17
CA VAL A 61 6.37 20.84 -12.79
C VAL A 61 4.90 20.43 -12.82
N LEU A 62 4.63 19.15 -12.60
CA LEU A 62 3.26 18.63 -12.54
C LEU A 62 2.69 18.85 -11.13
N PRO A 63 1.41 19.22 -11.03
CA PRO A 63 0.65 19.10 -9.79
C PRO A 63 0.77 17.70 -9.19
N GLN A 64 0.78 17.64 -7.86
CA GLN A 64 0.98 16.41 -7.10
C GLN A 64 -0.07 15.34 -7.46
N GLU A 65 -1.32 15.76 -7.65
CA GLU A 65 -2.44 14.87 -8.00
C GLU A 65 -2.27 14.25 -9.39
N LEU A 66 -1.67 14.98 -10.33
CA LEU A 66 -1.37 14.47 -11.67
C LEU A 66 -0.16 13.54 -11.67
N SER A 67 0.80 13.77 -10.78
CA SER A 67 1.94 12.86 -10.58
C SER A 67 1.48 11.51 -10.03
N ASP A 68 0.62 11.53 -8.99
CA ASP A 68 -0.04 10.32 -8.46
C ASP A 68 -0.88 9.64 -9.55
N LEU A 69 -1.68 10.40 -10.31
CA LEU A 69 -2.51 9.84 -11.37
C LEU A 69 -1.66 9.17 -12.45
N LEU A 70 -0.53 9.77 -12.84
CA LEU A 70 0.38 9.23 -13.83
C LEU A 70 0.93 7.87 -13.41
N ILE A 71 1.55 7.76 -12.24
CA ILE A 71 2.14 6.48 -11.80
C ILE A 71 1.10 5.37 -11.64
N ASN A 72 -0.09 5.71 -11.11
CA ASN A 72 -1.17 4.75 -10.92
C ASN A 72 -1.75 4.29 -12.25
N THR A 73 -1.87 5.18 -13.24
CA THR A 73 -2.32 4.83 -14.60
C THR A 73 -1.27 3.97 -15.30
N MET A 74 0.02 4.28 -15.14
CA MET A 74 1.11 3.48 -15.68
C MET A 74 1.07 2.04 -15.14
N ALA A 75 0.83 1.87 -13.83
CA ALA A 75 0.66 0.55 -13.23
C ALA A 75 -0.59 -0.18 -13.75
N GLN A 76 -1.74 0.49 -13.80
CA GLN A 76 -3.00 -0.09 -14.28
C GLN A 76 -2.92 -0.55 -15.74
N GLN A 77 -2.18 0.15 -16.58
CA GLN A 77 -1.97 -0.21 -17.98
C GLN A 77 -0.86 -1.26 -18.18
N GLY A 78 -0.19 -1.70 -17.12
CA GLY A 78 0.92 -2.66 -17.20
C GLY A 78 2.17 -2.10 -17.87
N VAL A 79 2.30 -0.78 -18.01
CA VAL A 79 3.48 -0.13 -18.61
C VAL A 79 4.54 0.21 -17.56
N LEU A 80 4.24 0.11 -16.27
CA LEU A 80 5.18 0.40 -15.19
C LEU A 80 6.12 -0.78 -14.91
N ASP A 81 7.40 -0.58 -15.22
CA ASP A 81 8.52 -1.48 -15.04
C ASP A 81 9.77 -0.72 -14.54
N ASP A 82 10.88 -1.42 -14.35
CA ASP A 82 12.17 -0.85 -13.89
C ASP A 82 12.68 0.31 -14.75
N ARG A 83 12.37 0.30 -16.05
CA ARG A 83 12.83 1.35 -16.96
C ARG A 83 11.93 2.58 -16.83
N THR A 84 10.63 2.38 -16.95
CA THR A 84 9.62 3.43 -16.98
C THR A 84 9.42 4.11 -15.63
N VAL A 85 9.56 3.40 -14.50
CA VAL A 85 9.50 4.01 -13.15
C VAL A 85 10.58 5.08 -12.96
N GLY A 86 11.67 5.02 -13.74
CA GLY A 86 12.73 6.01 -13.78
C GLY A 86 12.25 7.45 -14.00
N VAL A 87 11.10 7.66 -14.65
CA VAL A 87 10.58 9.02 -14.88
C VAL A 87 10.29 9.75 -13.57
N PHE A 88 9.98 9.01 -12.50
CA PHE A 88 9.64 9.56 -11.19
C PHE A 88 10.84 9.91 -10.30
N ARG A 89 12.08 9.70 -10.78
CA ARG A 89 13.28 10.05 -10.00
C ARG A 89 13.46 11.56 -9.80
N SER A 90 12.87 12.39 -10.66
CA SER A 90 12.91 13.85 -10.54
C SER A 90 11.80 14.37 -9.64
N THR A 91 12.10 14.52 -8.35
CA THR A 91 11.19 15.09 -7.33
C THR A 91 10.92 16.59 -7.51
N GLU A 92 11.68 17.26 -8.37
CA GLU A 92 11.46 18.64 -8.77
C GLU A 92 10.22 18.78 -9.66
N CYS A 93 10.03 17.85 -10.59
CA CYS A 93 8.97 17.90 -11.60
C CYS A 93 7.75 17.04 -11.22
N LEU A 94 7.99 15.87 -10.63
CA LEU A 94 6.96 14.90 -10.30
C LEU A 94 7.04 14.63 -8.80
N ARG A 95 6.02 15.01 -8.05
CA ARG A 95 5.99 14.81 -6.58
C ARG A 95 4.90 13.81 -6.26
N LEU A 96 5.28 12.67 -5.71
CA LEU A 96 4.37 11.60 -5.35
C LEU A 96 3.96 11.70 -3.87
N LYS A 97 2.68 11.45 -3.60
CA LYS A 97 2.18 11.17 -2.25
C LYS A 97 1.45 9.84 -2.17
N ARG A 98 0.70 9.44 -3.20
CA ARG A 98 -0.13 8.25 -3.18
C ARG A 98 0.17 7.38 -4.38
N VAL A 99 0.78 6.23 -4.10
CA VAL A 99 1.28 5.30 -5.10
C VAL A 99 0.61 3.95 -4.89
N CYS A 100 -0.05 3.45 -5.93
CA CYS A 100 -0.66 2.14 -5.98
C CYS A 100 -0.16 1.43 -7.24
N ILE A 101 0.79 0.53 -7.03
CA ILE A 101 1.50 -0.20 -8.07
C ILE A 101 1.33 -1.69 -7.77
N ARG A 102 0.23 -2.26 -8.28
CA ARG A 102 -0.10 -3.67 -8.08
C ARG A 102 0.29 -4.46 -9.32
N SER A 103 0.76 -5.69 -9.13
CA SER A 103 1.07 -6.61 -10.24
C SER A 103 2.09 -6.08 -11.25
N CYS A 104 2.90 -5.09 -10.87
CA CYS A 104 4.02 -4.61 -11.66
C CYS A 104 5.26 -5.51 -11.47
N ARG A 105 6.21 -5.40 -12.39
CA ARG A 105 7.55 -5.97 -12.25
C ARG A 105 8.53 -4.87 -11.89
N LEU A 106 8.91 -4.81 -10.62
CA LEU A 106 9.82 -3.80 -10.10
C LEU A 106 10.86 -4.45 -9.22
N SER A 107 12.14 -4.14 -9.47
CA SER A 107 13.23 -4.51 -8.58
C SER A 107 13.32 -3.56 -7.38
N ALA A 108 13.87 -4.06 -6.27
CA ALA A 108 14.17 -3.28 -5.08
C ALA A 108 14.98 -2.02 -5.38
N HIS A 109 15.96 -2.13 -6.29
CA HIS A 109 16.81 -1.02 -6.71
C HIS A 109 16.01 0.09 -7.39
N SER A 110 15.19 -0.26 -8.38
CA SER A 110 14.38 0.70 -9.14
C SER A 110 13.31 1.35 -8.26
N PHE A 111 12.67 0.58 -7.37
CA PHE A 111 11.77 1.09 -6.35
C PHE A 111 12.45 2.15 -5.46
N SER A 112 13.61 1.82 -4.91
CA SER A 112 14.34 2.70 -4.00
C SER A 112 14.71 4.03 -4.67
N GLN A 113 15.29 3.97 -5.87
CA GLN A 113 15.72 5.18 -6.57
C GLN A 113 14.55 6.07 -7.02
N ALA A 114 13.44 5.47 -7.46
CA ALA A 114 12.35 6.22 -8.05
C ALA A 114 11.32 6.71 -7.02
N LEU A 115 11.02 5.93 -6.00
CA LEU A 115 9.87 6.19 -5.11
C LEU A 115 10.29 6.61 -3.69
N CYS A 116 11.45 6.16 -3.21
CA CYS A 116 11.83 6.43 -1.82
C CYS A 116 12.31 7.85 -1.59
N SER A 117 12.63 8.63 -2.62
CA SER A 117 12.96 10.06 -2.51
C SER A 117 11.74 10.97 -2.30
N HIS A 118 10.52 10.45 -2.48
CA HIS A 118 9.27 11.21 -2.35
C HIS A 118 8.77 11.27 -0.90
N ARG A 119 7.79 12.14 -0.64
CA ARG A 119 7.12 12.24 0.67
C ARG A 119 5.80 11.47 0.63
N LEU A 120 5.91 10.15 0.57
CA LEU A 120 4.76 9.24 0.42
C LEU A 120 3.87 9.26 1.67
N GLN A 121 2.56 9.39 1.43
CA GLN A 121 1.50 9.19 2.42
C GLN A 121 0.85 7.83 2.27
N GLU A 122 0.79 7.30 1.06
CA GLU A 122 0.15 6.02 0.76
C GLU A 122 0.99 5.25 -0.23
N LEU A 123 1.25 3.98 0.10
CA LEU A 123 1.95 3.06 -0.76
C LEU A 123 1.25 1.70 -0.74
N ASN A 124 0.77 1.27 -1.89
CA ASN A 124 0.29 -0.09 -2.11
C ASN A 124 1.15 -0.75 -3.19
N MET A 125 1.85 -1.80 -2.78
CA MET A 125 2.70 -2.65 -3.63
C MET A 125 2.25 -4.11 -3.52
N SER A 126 0.95 -4.35 -3.34
CA SER A 126 0.40 -5.69 -3.21
C SER A 126 0.58 -6.50 -4.50
N HIS A 127 0.87 -7.80 -4.37
CA HIS A 127 0.95 -8.76 -5.47
C HIS A 127 1.94 -8.39 -6.58
N LEU A 128 3.08 -7.76 -6.24
CA LEU A 128 4.13 -7.55 -7.23
C LEU A 128 4.74 -8.88 -7.68
N GLN A 129 5.21 -8.89 -8.92
CA GLN A 129 5.95 -10.02 -9.48
C GLN A 129 7.44 -9.68 -9.48
N GLY A 130 8.27 -10.58 -8.97
CA GLY A 130 9.73 -10.45 -8.97
C GLY A 130 10.34 -10.59 -7.58
N ASP A 131 11.62 -10.25 -7.47
CA ASP A 131 12.43 -10.51 -6.27
C ASP A 131 12.30 -9.43 -5.18
N ILE A 132 11.40 -8.45 -5.34
CA ILE A 132 11.21 -7.39 -4.34
C ILE A 132 10.45 -7.93 -3.13
N THR A 133 11.09 -7.84 -1.96
CA THR A 133 10.55 -8.32 -0.70
C THR A 133 9.93 -7.19 0.13
N VAL A 134 9.15 -7.56 1.16
CA VAL A 134 8.70 -6.60 2.19
C VAL A 134 9.90 -5.88 2.83
N SER A 135 11.02 -6.58 3.04
CA SER A 135 12.25 -6.02 3.61
C SER A 135 12.85 -4.94 2.73
N ASP A 136 12.91 -5.17 1.42
CA ASP A 136 13.41 -4.19 0.45
C ASP A 136 12.56 -2.92 0.44
N VAL A 137 11.23 -3.11 0.43
CA VAL A 137 10.28 -2.00 0.45
C VAL A 137 10.44 -1.20 1.74
N LEU A 138 10.50 -1.88 2.89
CA LEU A 138 10.66 -1.23 4.18
C LEU A 138 12.00 -0.49 4.28
N GLN A 139 13.12 -1.13 3.89
CA GLN A 139 14.44 -0.50 3.88
C GLN A 139 14.48 0.75 2.98
N GLY A 140 13.87 0.67 1.80
CA GLY A 140 13.74 1.80 0.90
C GLY A 140 12.98 2.96 1.54
N ILE A 141 11.79 2.71 2.09
CA ILE A 141 10.97 3.75 2.73
C ILE A 141 11.69 4.36 3.95
N LEU A 142 12.32 3.52 4.77
CA LEU A 142 13.03 3.95 5.98
C LEU A 142 14.29 4.76 5.68
N SER A 143 14.86 4.63 4.48
CA SER A 143 16.00 5.47 4.04
C SER A 143 15.63 6.97 3.96
N ASN A 144 14.35 7.30 3.80
CA ASN A 144 13.87 8.68 3.74
C ASN A 144 13.20 9.11 5.05
N GLN A 145 13.77 10.13 5.70
CA GLN A 145 13.22 10.72 6.92
C GLN A 145 11.79 11.24 6.78
N HIS A 146 11.43 11.78 5.62
CA HIS A 146 10.08 12.29 5.40
C HIS A 146 9.05 11.17 5.33
N CYS A 147 9.37 10.03 4.70
CA CYS A 147 8.47 8.87 4.64
C CYS A 147 8.14 8.35 6.04
N ARG A 148 9.13 8.25 6.94
CA ARG A 148 8.95 7.82 8.33
C ARG A 148 7.90 8.63 9.10
N GLN A 149 7.71 9.90 8.73
CA GLN A 149 6.79 10.84 9.39
C GLN A 149 5.52 11.14 8.57
N SER A 150 5.41 10.64 7.34
CA SER A 150 4.28 10.98 6.46
C SER A 150 3.51 9.79 5.94
N LEU A 151 4.09 8.59 5.91
CA LEU A 151 3.41 7.39 5.44
C LEU A 151 2.30 7.01 6.42
N GLN A 152 1.07 7.04 5.94
CA GLN A 152 -0.15 6.75 6.70
C GLN A 152 -0.74 5.40 6.30
N ARG A 153 -0.57 4.98 5.05
CA ARG A 153 -1.10 3.71 4.54
C ARG A 153 -0.02 2.92 3.82
N LEU A 154 0.20 1.68 4.26
CA LEU A 154 1.14 0.74 3.65
C LEU A 154 0.43 -0.59 3.42
N ALA A 155 0.44 -1.09 2.19
CA ALA A 155 -0.12 -2.39 1.84
C ALA A 155 0.86 -3.18 0.98
N LEU A 156 1.28 -4.33 1.48
CA LEU A 156 2.29 -5.22 0.89
C LEU A 156 1.79 -6.67 0.78
N THR A 157 0.47 -6.83 0.62
CA THR A 157 -0.21 -8.13 0.54
C THR A 157 0.44 -9.04 -0.49
N GLY A 158 0.75 -10.28 -0.09
CA GLY A 158 1.29 -11.31 -0.97
C GLY A 158 2.71 -11.05 -1.48
N LEU A 159 3.45 -10.11 -0.89
CA LEU A 159 4.90 -10.00 -1.12
C LEU A 159 5.65 -11.02 -0.29
N ASP A 160 6.69 -11.61 -0.87
CA ASP A 160 7.55 -12.53 -0.13
C ASP A 160 8.32 -11.78 0.96
N LEU A 161 8.47 -12.43 2.10
CA LEU A 161 9.31 -12.00 3.22
C LEU A 161 10.68 -12.69 3.19
N LEU A 162 10.96 -13.52 2.17
CA LEU A 162 12.19 -14.30 2.04
C LEU A 162 13.42 -13.41 1.81
N SER A 163 14.23 -13.32 2.86
CA SER A 163 15.49 -12.59 2.96
C SER A 163 16.49 -12.89 1.83
N SER A 164 16.99 -11.85 1.16
CA SER A 164 18.41 -11.79 0.88
C SER A 164 19.13 -11.57 2.22
N SER A 165 19.72 -12.65 2.75
CA SER A 165 20.74 -12.67 3.81
C SER A 165 20.53 -11.82 5.08
N SER A 166 20.25 -12.53 6.18
CA SER A 166 20.72 -12.25 7.56
C SER A 166 20.35 -10.91 8.22
N ASP A 167 19.54 -11.02 9.28
CA ASP A 167 19.66 -10.26 10.53
C ASP A 167 19.08 -8.83 10.63
N GLY A 168 18.36 -8.37 9.61
CA GLY A 168 17.59 -7.13 9.71
C GLY A 168 16.21 -7.36 10.33
N ARG A 169 16.05 -7.22 11.66
CA ARG A 169 14.71 -7.08 12.27
C ARG A 169 13.98 -5.94 11.53
N LEU A 170 12.85 -6.26 10.90
CA LEU A 170 11.99 -5.25 10.28
C LEU A 170 11.57 -4.25 11.36
N ARG A 171 11.60 -2.95 11.01
CA ARG A 171 11.31 -1.84 11.94
C ARG A 171 10.10 -1.05 11.47
N PHE A 172 8.95 -1.69 11.35
CA PHE A 172 7.67 -1.03 11.12
C PHE A 172 7.43 0.07 12.13
N SER A 173 7.83 -0.12 13.39
CA SER A 173 7.79 0.87 14.49
C SER A 173 8.40 2.25 14.16
N SER A 174 9.27 2.32 13.14
CA SER A 174 9.86 3.59 12.66
C SER A 174 8.89 4.43 11.80
N LEU A 175 7.79 3.86 11.31
CA LEU A 175 6.76 4.54 10.52
C LEU A 175 5.73 5.20 11.44
N ARG A 176 6.15 6.22 12.19
CA ARG A 176 5.38 6.82 13.31
C ARG A 176 4.02 7.41 12.92
N ALA A 177 3.81 7.71 11.64
CA ALA A 177 2.55 8.24 11.11
C ALA A 177 1.59 7.16 10.55
N LEU A 178 1.99 5.89 10.59
CA LEU A 178 1.25 4.80 9.96
C LEU A 178 -0.06 4.54 10.71
N ARG A 179 -1.15 4.49 9.95
CA ARG A 179 -2.52 4.25 10.43
C ARG A 179 -3.07 2.93 9.92
N THR A 180 -2.79 2.64 8.65
CA THR A 180 -3.23 1.42 7.98
C THR A 180 -2.04 0.60 7.53
N LEU A 181 -1.98 -0.66 7.95
CA LEU A 181 -0.98 -1.63 7.54
C LEU A 181 -1.65 -2.91 7.07
N GLY A 182 -1.36 -3.30 5.82
CA GLY A 182 -1.80 -4.58 5.26
C GLY A 182 -0.60 -5.44 4.89
N LEU A 183 -0.47 -6.58 5.56
CA LEU A 183 0.58 -7.58 5.39
C LEU A 183 0.00 -8.98 5.18
N ALA A 184 -1.24 -9.07 4.70
CA ALA A 184 -1.89 -10.35 4.44
C ALA A 184 -1.09 -11.21 3.45
N TRP A 185 -1.12 -12.52 3.66
CA TRP A 185 -0.42 -13.54 2.87
C TRP A 185 1.08 -13.29 2.77
N THR A 186 1.68 -12.79 3.84
CA THR A 186 3.13 -12.66 4.01
C THR A 186 3.60 -13.59 5.14
N ARG A 187 4.89 -13.93 5.20
CA ARG A 187 5.48 -14.72 6.30
C ARG A 187 5.72 -13.91 7.59
N LEU A 188 4.75 -13.08 7.99
CA LEU A 188 4.83 -12.29 9.23
C LEU A 188 4.75 -13.23 10.45
N ASP A 189 5.61 -12.98 11.44
CA ASP A 189 5.77 -13.77 12.67
C ASP A 189 5.48 -12.92 13.92
N ASP A 190 5.52 -13.54 15.10
CA ASP A 190 5.18 -12.88 16.36
C ASP A 190 6.12 -11.71 16.71
N ALA A 191 7.40 -11.82 16.37
CA ALA A 191 8.38 -10.77 16.61
C ALA A 191 8.12 -9.53 15.74
N MET A 192 7.70 -9.74 14.49
CA MET A 192 7.24 -8.66 13.60
C MET A 192 5.93 -8.05 14.08
N LEU A 193 4.99 -8.87 14.56
CA LEU A 193 3.74 -8.38 15.14
C LEU A 193 4.01 -7.49 16.36
N GLU A 194 4.94 -7.88 17.24
CA GLU A 194 5.34 -7.07 18.39
C GLU A 194 5.88 -5.69 17.97
N ASP A 195 6.73 -5.63 16.94
CA ASP A 195 7.23 -4.36 16.39
C ASP A 195 6.10 -3.51 15.77
N ILE A 196 5.18 -4.13 15.02
CA ILE A 196 4.00 -3.46 14.44
C ILE A 196 3.10 -2.88 15.54
N CYS A 197 2.86 -3.63 16.60
CA CYS A 197 2.01 -3.21 17.71
C CYS A 197 2.62 -2.09 18.57
N SER A 198 3.85 -1.67 18.31
CA SER A 198 4.46 -0.47 18.90
C SER A 198 4.16 0.83 18.12
N LEU A 199 3.42 0.74 17.02
CA LEU A 199 3.02 1.89 16.22
C LEU A 199 1.98 2.76 16.94
N PRO A 200 2.25 4.05 17.20
CA PRO A 200 1.43 4.87 18.09
C PRO A 200 0.10 5.32 17.48
N LEU A 201 -0.05 5.22 16.15
CA LEU A 201 -1.21 5.71 15.41
C LEU A 201 -1.90 4.63 14.59
N LEU A 202 -1.46 3.36 14.70
CA LEU A 202 -2.02 2.27 13.92
C LEU A 202 -3.46 2.00 14.39
N ASP A 203 -4.40 2.17 13.47
CA ASP A 203 -5.83 2.02 13.70
C ASP A 203 -6.46 0.95 12.80
N SER A 204 -5.77 0.48 11.76
CA SER A 204 -6.20 -0.59 10.88
C SER A 204 -5.06 -1.55 10.56
N LEU A 205 -5.24 -2.82 10.88
CA LEU A 205 -4.25 -3.88 10.67
C LEU A 205 -4.87 -5.08 9.95
N ASP A 206 -4.20 -5.54 8.90
CA ASP A 206 -4.51 -6.79 8.22
C ASP A 206 -3.28 -7.72 8.23
N ILE A 207 -3.40 -8.85 8.94
CA ILE A 207 -2.39 -9.90 9.11
C ILE A 207 -2.89 -11.26 8.62
N SER A 208 -3.89 -11.27 7.74
CA SER A 208 -4.53 -12.51 7.29
C SER A 208 -3.53 -13.46 6.60
N GLY A 209 -3.65 -14.77 6.78
CA GLY A 209 -2.78 -15.74 6.11
C GLY A 209 -1.29 -15.63 6.47
N THR A 210 -0.97 -15.14 7.68
CA THR A 210 0.41 -15.02 8.18
C THR A 210 0.82 -16.19 9.10
N ALA A 211 2.07 -16.20 9.55
CA ALA A 211 2.64 -17.22 10.44
C ALA A 211 2.58 -16.83 11.93
N VAL A 212 1.75 -15.84 12.28
CA VAL A 212 1.52 -15.41 13.67
C VAL A 212 0.90 -16.54 14.47
N THR A 213 1.47 -16.78 15.65
CA THR A 213 1.00 -17.78 16.62
C THR A 213 0.38 -17.15 17.86
N ASP A 214 0.77 -15.93 18.22
CA ASP A 214 0.27 -15.20 19.40
C ASP A 214 -0.21 -13.79 19.06
N LEU A 215 -1.46 -13.49 19.37
CA LEU A 215 -2.09 -12.18 19.15
C LEU A 215 -2.02 -11.24 20.37
N THR A 216 -1.40 -11.67 21.47
CA THR A 216 -1.22 -10.86 22.69
C THR A 216 -0.65 -9.46 22.44
N PRO A 217 0.30 -9.25 21.49
CA PRO A 217 0.82 -7.92 21.20
C PRO A 217 -0.23 -6.88 20.77
N LEU A 218 -1.40 -7.32 20.25
CA LEU A 218 -2.51 -6.42 19.90
C LEU A 218 -3.01 -5.58 21.08
N LEU A 219 -2.79 -6.03 22.32
CA LEU A 219 -3.11 -5.26 23.53
C LEU A 219 -2.37 -3.90 23.58
N ASN A 220 -1.21 -3.77 22.94
CA ASN A 220 -0.52 -2.47 22.83
C ASN A 220 -1.27 -1.46 21.97
N LEU A 221 -2.24 -1.92 21.15
CA LEU A 221 -3.07 -1.09 20.29
C LEU A 221 -4.48 -0.88 20.84
N GLN A 222 -4.75 -1.32 22.07
CA GLN A 222 -6.10 -1.39 22.66
C GLN A 222 -6.91 -0.09 22.63
N SER A 223 -6.24 1.07 22.71
CA SER A 223 -6.89 2.37 22.79
C SER A 223 -7.11 3.05 21.43
N HIS A 224 -6.67 2.43 20.32
CA HIS A 224 -6.77 3.04 18.99
C HIS A 224 -7.00 2.08 17.82
N LEU A 225 -6.86 0.76 17.99
CA LEU A 225 -7.17 -0.21 16.93
C LEU A 225 -8.67 -0.22 16.63
N ARG A 226 -9.05 0.15 15.41
CA ARG A 226 -10.44 0.24 14.94
C ARG A 226 -10.82 -0.88 13.97
N SER A 227 -9.84 -1.40 13.24
CA SER A 227 -10.05 -2.45 12.24
C SER A 227 -8.98 -3.51 12.36
N LEU A 228 -9.39 -4.76 12.56
CA LEU A 228 -8.53 -5.93 12.55
C LEU A 228 -9.06 -6.96 11.55
N THR A 229 -8.22 -7.33 10.60
CA THR A 229 -8.46 -8.45 9.67
C THR A 229 -7.35 -9.47 9.90
N ALA A 230 -7.73 -10.68 10.27
CA ALA A 230 -6.85 -11.74 10.73
C ALA A 230 -7.44 -13.11 10.37
N HIS A 231 -7.95 -13.22 9.13
CA HIS A 231 -8.51 -14.48 8.63
C HIS A 231 -7.38 -15.42 8.15
N GLY A 232 -7.63 -16.72 8.12
CA GLY A 232 -6.64 -17.69 7.60
C GLY A 232 -5.33 -17.78 8.39
N LEU A 233 -5.31 -17.41 9.68
CA LEU A 233 -4.17 -17.62 10.57
C LEU A 233 -4.00 -19.10 10.93
N HIS A 234 -3.52 -19.91 9.98
CA HIS A 234 -3.40 -21.36 10.14
C HIS A 234 -2.40 -21.81 11.21
N HIS A 235 -1.52 -20.91 11.67
CA HIS A 235 -0.51 -21.16 12.70
C HIS A 235 -0.87 -20.60 14.08
N LEU A 236 -2.06 -20.01 14.23
CA LEU A 236 -2.49 -19.42 15.50
C LEU A 236 -2.56 -20.50 16.59
N ASP A 237 -1.69 -20.39 17.60
CA ASP A 237 -1.61 -21.31 18.73
C ASP A 237 -2.15 -20.62 19.99
N MET A 238 -3.47 -20.46 20.00
CA MET A 238 -4.17 -19.79 21.09
C MET A 238 -5.49 -20.48 21.41
N SER A 239 -5.84 -20.55 22.70
CA SER A 239 -7.19 -20.94 23.09
C SER A 239 -8.20 -19.85 22.74
N THR A 240 -9.45 -20.27 22.50
CA THR A 240 -10.58 -19.35 22.25
C THR A 240 -10.76 -18.36 23.41
N THR A 241 -10.56 -18.81 24.65
CA THR A 241 -10.64 -17.96 25.85
C THR A 241 -9.58 -16.88 25.86
N SER A 242 -8.33 -17.21 25.51
CA SER A 242 -7.24 -16.22 25.44
C SER A 242 -7.51 -15.21 24.32
N LEU A 243 -7.94 -15.67 23.14
CA LEU A 243 -8.28 -14.79 22.02
C LEU A 243 -9.41 -13.81 22.40
N LEU A 244 -10.49 -14.32 22.98
CA LEU A 244 -11.61 -13.49 23.43
C LEU A 244 -11.19 -12.47 24.51
N SER A 245 -10.29 -12.86 25.41
CA SER A 245 -9.78 -11.94 26.43
C SER A 245 -9.02 -10.75 25.82
N ILE A 246 -8.23 -10.98 24.76
CA ILE A 246 -7.56 -9.92 24.01
C ILE A 246 -8.59 -9.04 23.30
N LEU A 247 -9.49 -9.66 22.52
CA LEU A 247 -10.49 -8.93 21.74
C LEU A 247 -11.38 -8.05 22.64
N SER A 248 -11.70 -8.51 23.85
CA SER A 248 -12.48 -7.75 24.83
C SER A 248 -11.80 -6.49 25.35
N LYS A 249 -10.48 -6.37 25.18
CA LYS A 249 -9.69 -5.19 25.57
C LYS A 249 -9.52 -4.18 24.44
N LEU A 250 -9.86 -4.54 23.21
CA LEU A 250 -9.75 -3.65 22.04
C LEU A 250 -10.97 -2.71 21.99
N ASP A 251 -11.01 -1.74 22.91
CA ASP A 251 -12.17 -0.88 23.20
C ASP A 251 -12.63 -0.02 22.00
N GLN A 252 -11.75 0.20 21.02
CA GLN A 252 -12.04 1.01 19.83
C GLN A 252 -12.39 0.19 18.59
N LEU A 253 -12.43 -1.14 18.69
CA LEU A 253 -12.59 -2.04 17.54
C LEU A 253 -14.00 -1.94 16.97
N ARG A 254 -14.10 -1.61 15.68
CA ARG A 254 -15.34 -1.44 14.91
C ARG A 254 -15.47 -2.43 13.76
N HIS A 255 -14.34 -2.99 13.33
CA HIS A 255 -14.28 -4.02 12.31
C HIS A 255 -13.36 -5.14 12.78
N LEU A 256 -13.89 -6.35 12.78
CA LEU A 256 -13.18 -7.57 13.14
C LEU A 256 -13.53 -8.65 12.13
N ASP A 257 -12.52 -9.20 11.47
CA ASP A 257 -12.62 -10.41 10.68
C ASP A 257 -11.54 -11.40 11.13
N ILE A 258 -11.96 -12.51 11.70
CA ILE A 258 -11.13 -13.65 12.14
C ILE A 258 -11.67 -14.95 11.55
N SER A 259 -12.34 -14.86 10.39
CA SER A 259 -12.89 -16.02 9.72
C SER A 259 -11.78 -17.01 9.33
N ASN A 260 -12.11 -18.28 9.22
CA ASN A 260 -11.16 -19.28 8.76
C ASN A 260 -11.69 -19.87 7.46
N ASP A 261 -10.92 -19.78 6.38
CA ASP A 261 -11.30 -20.27 5.04
C ASP A 261 -11.60 -21.78 5.02
N ARG A 262 -11.21 -22.52 6.08
CA ARG A 262 -11.51 -23.96 6.26
C ARG A 262 -12.90 -24.26 6.84
N LEU A 263 -13.66 -23.27 7.31
CA LEU A 263 -14.95 -23.53 7.95
C LEU A 263 -16.10 -23.73 6.94
N ASP A 264 -15.84 -23.64 5.64
CA ASP A 264 -16.87 -23.79 4.61
C ASP A 264 -17.10 -25.22 4.12
N THR A 265 -16.31 -26.20 4.59
CA THR A 265 -16.51 -27.62 4.21
C THR A 265 -17.02 -28.53 5.33
N ASP A 266 -17.00 -28.11 6.60
CA ASP A 266 -17.52 -28.91 7.71
C ASP A 266 -18.62 -28.15 8.47
N SER A 267 -19.86 -28.41 8.06
CA SER A 267 -21.09 -27.85 8.60
C SER A 267 -21.48 -28.42 9.98
N GLU A 268 -20.55 -28.49 10.95
CA GLU A 268 -20.86 -28.97 12.32
C GLU A 268 -19.83 -28.61 13.41
N CYS A 269 -19.12 -27.46 13.30
CA CYS A 269 -18.13 -27.05 14.33
C CYS A 269 -18.76 -26.16 15.43
N PRO A 270 -18.83 -26.57 16.71
CA PRO A 270 -19.44 -25.80 17.81
C PRO A 270 -18.81 -24.42 18.04
N VAL A 271 -17.51 -24.32 17.75
CA VAL A 271 -16.69 -23.11 17.86
C VAL A 271 -17.24 -21.97 16.98
N ARG A 272 -17.88 -22.30 15.85
CA ARG A 272 -18.46 -21.33 14.90
C ARG A 272 -19.65 -20.58 15.50
N ASN A 273 -20.43 -21.22 16.36
CA ASN A 273 -21.59 -20.60 17.01
C ASN A 273 -21.19 -19.69 18.16
N ASP A 274 -20.17 -20.07 18.95
CA ASP A 274 -19.68 -19.24 20.05
C ASP A 274 -18.94 -17.99 19.56
N LEU A 275 -18.10 -18.13 18.53
CA LEU A 275 -17.40 -16.98 17.93
C LEU A 275 -18.35 -16.05 17.18
N ASN A 276 -19.33 -16.55 16.43
CA ASN A 276 -20.30 -15.67 15.77
C ASN A 276 -21.21 -14.97 16.79
N ALA A 277 -21.70 -15.68 17.81
CA ALA A 277 -22.54 -15.06 18.85
C ALA A 277 -21.76 -14.02 19.68
N HIS A 278 -20.49 -14.29 20.04
CA HIS A 278 -19.64 -13.33 20.75
C HIS A 278 -19.08 -12.22 19.86
N MET A 279 -18.78 -12.47 18.57
CA MET A 279 -18.40 -11.41 17.63
C MET A 279 -19.58 -10.46 17.41
N ILE A 280 -20.80 -10.99 17.27
CA ILE A 280 -22.02 -10.17 17.24
C ILE A 280 -22.16 -9.40 18.57
N HIS A 281 -21.90 -10.02 19.71
CA HIS A 281 -21.96 -9.35 21.01
C HIS A 281 -20.90 -8.24 21.16
N ILE A 282 -19.64 -8.46 20.75
CA ILE A 282 -18.56 -7.45 20.77
C ILE A 282 -18.89 -6.31 19.79
N MET A 283 -19.36 -6.62 18.58
CA MET A 283 -19.81 -5.62 17.60
C MET A 283 -21.02 -4.81 18.12
N LEU A 284 -21.96 -5.44 18.84
CA LEU A 284 -23.11 -4.76 19.44
C LEU A 284 -22.74 -3.94 20.69
N TYR A 285 -21.80 -4.41 21.51
CA TYR A 285 -21.37 -3.71 22.72
C TYR A 285 -20.51 -2.47 22.40
N ASN A 286 -19.72 -2.51 21.32
CA ASN A 286 -18.93 -1.36 20.84
C ASN A 286 -19.74 -0.38 19.96
N ALA A 287 -20.98 -0.72 19.59
CA ALA A 287 -21.89 0.13 18.80
C ALA A 287 -22.86 0.97 19.67
N LEU A 288 -22.78 0.85 21.00
CA LEU A 288 -23.50 1.66 22.00
C LEU A 288 -22.55 2.66 22.66
#